data_AF-A0A553DV27-F1
#
_entry.id   AF-A0A553DV27-F1
#
_cell.length_a   1.000
_cell.length_b   1.000
_cell.length_c   1.000
_cell.angle_alpha   90.00
_cell.angle_beta   90.00
_cell.angle_gamma   90.00
#
_symmetry.space_group_name_H-M   'P 1'
#
loop_
_entity.id
_entity.type
_entity.pdbx_description
1 polymer ?
#
loop_
_entity_poly.entity_id
_entity_poly.type
_entity_poly.pdbx_seq_one_letter_code
_entity_poly.pdbx_strand_id
1 'polypeptide(L)'
;MTLHQKIKFLENVLNQPETNYSDIFKADISMFFDEDFSIQNTQFEFLKPLESEEQIQDFIDNLLSHFVLKFDSQSETESDFIHYYLNPN
;
A
#
# COMPACT_ATOMS: atom_id res chain seq x y z
N MET A 1 -11.82 2.97 -13.17
CA MET A 1 -11.15 4.22 -12.72
C MET A 1 -9.87 4.44 -13.53
N THR A 2 -9.43 5.70 -13.73
CA THR A 2 -8.10 5.99 -14.32
C THR A 2 -6.98 5.77 -13.30
N LEU A 3 -5.75 5.50 -13.73
CA LEU A 3 -4.61 5.30 -12.80
C LEU A 3 -4.44 6.48 -11.83
N HIS A 4 -4.55 7.72 -12.32
CA HIS A 4 -4.50 8.92 -11.49
C HIS A 4 -5.58 8.93 -10.39
N GLN A 5 -6.82 8.53 -10.71
CA GLN A 5 -7.88 8.44 -9.70
C GLN A 5 -7.58 7.36 -8.65
N LYS A 6 -6.99 6.24 -9.07
CA LYS A 6 -6.59 5.16 -8.15
C LYS A 6 -5.47 5.59 -7.21
N ILE A 7 -4.45 6.27 -7.73
CA ILE A 7 -3.33 6.79 -6.92
C ILE A 7 -3.84 7.79 -5.90
N LYS A 8 -4.72 8.72 -6.30
CA LYS A 8 -5.36 9.67 -5.35
C LYS A 8 -6.21 8.98 -4.30
N PHE A 9 -6.93 7.94 -4.68
CA PHE A 9 -7.72 7.17 -3.73
C PHE A 9 -6.80 6.46 -2.72
N LEU A 10 -5.75 5.81 -3.19
CA LEU A 10 -4.73 5.18 -2.36
C LEU A 10 -4.08 6.19 -1.39
N GLU A 11 -3.66 7.34 -1.89
CA GLU A 11 -3.10 8.44 -1.07
C GLU A 11 -4.09 8.84 0.04
N ASN A 12 -5.37 8.96 -0.27
CA ASN A 12 -6.38 9.26 0.74
C ASN A 12 -6.52 8.14 1.77
N VAL A 13 -6.49 6.86 1.36
CA VAL A 13 -6.58 5.70 2.28
C VAL A 13 -5.39 5.67 3.24
N LEU A 14 -4.18 5.94 2.75
CA LEU A 14 -2.96 5.93 3.55
C LEU A 14 -2.87 7.14 4.51
N ASN A 15 -3.46 8.27 4.14
CA ASN A 15 -3.52 9.48 4.97
C ASN A 15 -4.71 9.53 5.94
N GLN A 16 -5.57 8.51 5.95
CA GLN A 16 -6.66 8.44 6.93
C GLN A 16 -6.10 8.25 8.34
N PRO A 17 -6.76 8.83 9.37
CA PRO A 17 -6.37 8.63 10.76
C PRO A 17 -6.30 7.15 11.13
N GLU A 18 -5.35 6.81 12.00
CA GLU A 18 -5.25 5.48 12.58
C GLU A 18 -6.52 5.15 13.39
N THR A 19 -7.18 4.07 13.00
CA THR A 19 -8.38 3.53 13.67
C THR A 19 -8.09 2.23 14.40
N ASN A 20 -7.06 1.51 13.99
CA ASN A 20 -6.67 0.21 14.54
C ASN A 20 -5.15 0.05 14.56
N TYR A 21 -4.65 -1.02 15.21
CA TYR A 21 -3.21 -1.27 15.34
C TYR A 21 -2.52 -1.48 13.99
N SER A 22 -3.17 -2.11 13.01
CA SER A 22 -2.55 -2.31 11.70
C SER A 22 -2.36 -1.01 10.92
N ASP A 23 -3.14 0.04 11.21
CA ASP A 23 -3.03 1.32 10.53
C ASP A 23 -1.69 2.04 10.77
N ILE A 24 -0.92 1.66 11.81
CA ILE A 24 0.42 2.23 12.05
C ILE A 24 1.35 2.05 10.84
N PHE A 25 1.16 0.97 10.08
CA PHE A 25 1.98 0.64 8.91
C PHE A 25 1.60 1.44 7.64
N LYS A 26 0.52 2.25 7.68
CA LYS A 26 0.16 3.12 6.55
C LYS A 26 1.25 4.16 6.27
N ALA A 27 1.91 4.66 7.31
CA ALA A 27 3.04 5.58 7.18
C ALA A 27 4.22 4.91 6.47
N ASP A 28 4.54 3.67 6.82
CA ASP A 28 5.61 2.90 6.18
C ASP A 28 5.31 2.62 4.70
N ILE A 29 4.05 2.34 4.37
CA ILE A 29 3.60 2.18 2.96
C ILE A 29 3.76 3.50 2.19
N SER A 30 3.37 4.63 2.76
CA SER A 30 3.58 5.94 2.11
C SER A 30 5.07 6.25 1.92
N MET A 31 5.90 5.92 2.93
CA MET A 31 7.34 6.11 2.89
C MET A 31 8.01 5.23 1.84
N PHE A 32 7.51 4.00 1.61
CA PHE A 32 7.99 3.12 0.54
C PHE A 32 7.86 3.75 -0.86
N PHE A 33 6.79 4.53 -1.08
CA PHE A 33 6.59 5.26 -2.33
C PHE A 33 7.35 6.60 -2.39
N ASP A 34 8.29 6.85 -1.47
CA ASP A 34 8.99 8.13 -1.29
C ASP A 34 8.01 9.32 -1.13
N GLU A 35 6.80 9.07 -0.63
CA GLU A 35 5.67 10.03 -0.63
C GLU A 35 5.32 10.61 -2.03
N ASP A 36 5.82 10.00 -3.11
CA ASP A 36 5.55 10.42 -4.49
C ASP A 36 4.30 9.71 -5.04
N PHE A 37 3.15 10.36 -4.88
CA PHE A 37 1.86 9.95 -5.45
C PHE A 37 1.62 10.50 -6.87
N SER A 38 2.68 10.71 -7.65
CA SER A 38 2.56 11.10 -9.07
C SER A 38 2.23 9.91 -9.98
N ILE A 39 1.61 10.20 -11.13
CA ILE A 39 1.34 9.18 -12.16
C ILE A 39 2.61 8.66 -12.84
N GLN A 40 3.75 9.33 -12.64
CA GLN A 40 5.04 8.94 -13.18
C GLN A 40 5.73 7.87 -12.32
N ASN A 41 5.31 7.72 -11.06
CA ASN A 41 5.84 6.69 -10.18
C ASN A 41 5.39 5.29 -10.67
N THR A 42 6.33 4.54 -11.21
CA THR A 42 6.10 3.20 -11.76
C THR A 42 5.78 2.17 -10.69
N GLN A 43 5.99 2.48 -9.41
CA GLN A 43 5.63 1.57 -8.32
C GLN A 43 4.10 1.40 -8.20
N PHE A 44 3.28 2.28 -8.77
CA PHE A 44 1.81 2.16 -8.78
C PHE A 44 1.25 1.27 -9.91
N GLU A 45 2.10 0.58 -10.66
CA GLU A 45 1.65 -0.35 -11.72
C GLU A 45 0.70 -1.43 -11.17
N PHE A 46 0.85 -1.85 -9.91
CA PHE A 46 -0.06 -2.81 -9.25
C PHE A 46 -1.51 -2.32 -9.15
N LEU A 47 -1.76 -1.00 -9.24
CA LEU A 47 -3.11 -0.44 -9.24
C LEU A 47 -3.82 -0.62 -10.59
N LYS A 48 -3.09 -0.88 -11.68
CA LYS A 48 -3.69 -1.02 -13.03
C LYS A 48 -4.78 -2.10 -13.11
N PRO A 49 -4.59 -3.33 -12.59
CA PRO A 49 -5.63 -4.36 -12.61
C PRO A 49 -6.83 -4.09 -11.67
N LEU A 50 -6.71 -3.21 -10.67
CA LEU A 50 -7.79 -2.91 -9.72
C LEU A 50 -8.85 -2.00 -10.38
N GLU A 51 -10.10 -2.41 -10.44
CA GLU A 51 -11.17 -1.73 -11.18
C GLU A 51 -11.97 -0.74 -10.32
N SER A 52 -11.99 -0.93 -9.00
CA SER A 52 -12.80 -0.15 -8.05
C SER A 52 -12.01 0.36 -6.83
N GLU A 53 -12.58 1.35 -6.13
CA GLU A 53 -12.09 1.85 -4.84
C GLU A 53 -12.09 0.75 -3.77
N GLU A 54 -13.14 -0.07 -3.75
CA GLU A 54 -13.27 -1.24 -2.85
C GLU A 54 -12.09 -2.20 -3.03
N GLN A 55 -11.68 -2.51 -4.26
CA GLN A 55 -10.53 -3.38 -4.50
C GLN A 55 -9.20 -2.78 -4.04
N ILE A 56 -9.06 -1.45 -4.09
CA ILE A 56 -7.87 -0.76 -3.56
C ILE A 56 -7.88 -0.82 -2.03
N GLN A 57 -9.04 -0.57 -1.41
CA GLN A 57 -9.20 -0.68 0.04
C GLN A 57 -8.91 -2.11 0.52
N ASP A 58 -9.51 -3.12 -0.10
CA ASP A 58 -9.30 -4.53 0.23
C ASP A 58 -7.83 -4.92 0.09
N PHE A 59 -7.15 -4.41 -0.94
CA PHE A 59 -5.72 -4.66 -1.14
C PHE A 59 -4.89 -4.11 0.02
N ILE A 60 -5.15 -2.86 0.43
CA ILE A 60 -4.43 -2.23 1.53
C ILE A 60 -4.75 -2.90 2.86
N ASP A 61 -6.02 -3.20 3.14
CA ASP A 61 -6.43 -3.91 4.35
C ASP A 61 -5.76 -5.30 4.43
N ASN A 62 -5.64 -5.99 3.29
CA ASN A 62 -4.94 -7.26 3.20
C ASN A 62 -3.43 -7.11 3.47
N LEU A 63 -2.77 -6.09 2.89
CA LEU A 63 -1.36 -5.80 3.14
C LEU A 63 -1.11 -5.48 4.62
N LEU A 64 -1.94 -4.61 5.22
CA LEU A 64 -1.84 -4.22 6.64
C LEU A 64 -2.09 -5.41 7.58
N SER A 65 -3.06 -6.28 7.26
CA SER A 65 -3.29 -7.51 8.01
C SER A 65 -2.07 -8.43 7.96
N HIS A 66 -1.43 -8.54 6.79
CA HIS A 66 -0.24 -9.36 6.63
C HIS A 66 0.99 -8.78 7.32
N PHE A 67 1.13 -7.46 7.38
CA PHE A 67 2.13 -6.83 8.24
C PHE A 67 2.01 -7.33 9.68
N VAL A 68 0.82 -7.28 10.27
CA VAL A 68 0.61 -7.74 11.66
C VAL A 68 0.89 -9.25 11.83
N LEU A 69 0.58 -10.07 10.83
CA LEU A 69 0.61 -11.53 10.96
C LEU A 69 1.93 -12.17 10.55
N LYS A 70 2.66 -11.57 9.60
CA LYS A 70 3.79 -12.20 8.90
C LYS A 70 5.08 -11.39 8.97
N PHE A 71 5.03 -10.08 9.18
CA PHE A 71 6.24 -9.27 9.21
C PHE A 71 7.13 -9.67 10.40
N ASP A 72 8.37 -10.05 10.10
CA ASP A 72 9.40 -10.32 11.09
C ASP A 72 10.58 -9.37 10.88
N SER A 73 10.66 -8.35 11.73
CA SER A 73 11.69 -7.31 11.70
C SER A 73 13.11 -7.81 11.99
N GLN A 74 13.28 -9.07 12.43
CA GLN A 74 14.60 -9.70 12.52
C GLN A 74 15.05 -10.32 11.20
N SER A 75 14.12 -10.56 10.27
CA SER A 75 14.37 -11.28 9.02
C SER A 75 14.32 -10.40 7.76
N GLU A 76 13.49 -9.36 7.76
CA GLU A 76 13.25 -8.48 6.61
C GLU A 76 12.92 -7.04 7.03
N THR A 77 13.00 -6.10 6.09
CA THR A 77 12.56 -4.71 6.30
C THR A 77 11.12 -4.52 5.82
N GLU A 78 10.45 -3.47 6.31
CA GLU A 78 9.09 -3.11 5.88
C GLU A 78 9.05 -2.86 4.35
N SER A 79 10.11 -2.25 3.80
CA SER A 79 10.23 -2.03 2.36
C SER A 79 10.34 -3.32 1.56
N ASP A 80 11.11 -4.31 2.05
CA ASP A 80 11.21 -5.63 1.42
C ASP A 80 9.86 -6.34 1.44
N PHE A 81 9.18 -6.29 2.59
CA PHE A 81 7.86 -6.89 2.78
C PHE A 81 6.81 -6.29 1.85
N ILE A 82 6.75 -4.95 1.76
CA ILE A 82 5.85 -4.23 0.85
C ILE A 82 6.17 -4.60 -0.60
N HIS A 83 7.46 -4.56 -0.99
CA HIS A 83 7.87 -4.88 -2.34
C HIS A 83 7.44 -6.30 -2.76
N TYR A 84 7.59 -7.29 -1.87
CA TYR A 84 7.12 -8.66 -2.10
C TYR A 84 5.61 -8.74 -2.33
N TYR A 85 4.82 -7.97 -1.58
CA TYR A 85 3.37 -7.94 -1.72
C TYR A 85 2.87 -7.20 -2.96
N LEU A 86 3.56 -6.13 -3.38
CA LEU A 86 3.21 -5.38 -4.59
C LEU A 86 3.59 -6.14 -5.87
N ASN A 87 4.64 -6.96 -5.80
CA ASN A 87 5.14 -7.76 -6.92
C ASN A 87 5.30 -9.24 -6.53
N PRO A 88 4.19 -9.98 -6.33
CA PRO A 88 4.27 -11.41 -6.09
C PRO A 88 4.74 -12.10 -7.39
N ASN A 89 5.99 -12.57 -7.40
CA ASN A 89 6.54 -13.39 -8.48
C ASN A 89 5.74 -14.68 -8.70
#